data_AF-A0A210QLD7-F1
#
_entry.id   AF-A0A210QLD7-F1
#
_cell.length_a   1.000
_cell.length_b   1.000
_cell.length_c   1.000
_cell.angle_alpha   90.00
_cell.angle_beta   90.00
_cell.angle_gamma   90.00
#
_symmetry.space_group_name_H-M   'P 1'
#
loop_
_entity.id
_entity.type
_entity.pdbx_description
1 polymer ?
#
loop_
_entity_poly.entity_id
_entity_poly.type
_entity_poly.pdbx_seq_one_letter_code
_entity_poly.pdbx_strand_id
1 'polypeptide(L)'
;MLPQEHVADFLKERSHILTDFIFDHMTETIDNLTHSETACSFSDLALQNGSENDLQEKLDTSGELSVQSLKIRTLNCDLYHYSPENVQCLNATVLTCPDVTTVTLTNVSNGSHLLPLKNLANLSKLSINLCEDCRDDGLLHYDTGIKPVLEKQGNKIISLELHGFAVVDNRSVGVLCPNIKRIDLFQARLAPLDDSVSEDGQFFRKLEEFIYHLSEDEEVDPDEEASPLSFVLENASALRCLKLTKCAELNDSIISKAIEEHSFTNLEVLQLSECNCVTCEGIESLLFTDNGLKEMKLDNCWGIHNSDFQSCKSFVKKHNLDVNLVWV
;
A
#
# COMPACT_ATOMS: atom_id res chain seq x y z
N MET A 1 25.28 39.98 21.69
CA MET A 1 24.30 39.38 22.62
C MET A 1 23.18 40.39 22.79
N LEU A 2 22.01 40.11 22.22
CA LEU A 2 20.81 40.93 22.42
C LEU A 2 20.17 40.56 23.77
N PRO A 3 19.55 41.51 24.49
CA PRO A 3 18.92 41.23 25.78
C PRO A 3 17.78 40.21 25.62
N GLN A 4 17.76 39.19 26.48
CA GLN A 4 16.74 38.12 26.47
C GLN A 4 15.30 38.63 26.57
N GLU A 5 15.08 39.83 27.10
CA GLU A 5 13.75 40.44 27.24
C GLU A 5 13.14 40.85 25.89
N HIS A 6 13.93 41.12 24.85
CA HIS A 6 13.41 41.54 23.54
C HIS A 6 13.03 40.36 22.63
N VAL A 7 13.44 39.12 22.96
CA VAL A 7 13.10 37.91 22.20
C VAL A 7 11.72 37.38 22.61
N ALA A 8 11.34 37.53 23.88
CA ALA A 8 10.04 37.09 24.39
C ALA A 8 8.88 37.92 23.81
N ASP A 9 9.03 39.24 23.74
CA ASP A 9 8.01 40.12 23.17
C ASP A 9 7.87 39.94 21.65
N PHE A 10 8.98 39.71 20.94
CA PHE A 10 8.98 39.42 19.50
C PHE A 10 8.31 38.07 19.16
N LEU A 11 8.43 37.07 20.02
CA LEU A 11 7.75 35.76 19.86
C LEU A 11 6.26 35.84 20.21
N LYS A 12 5.87 36.68 21.17
CA LYS A 12 4.48 36.88 21.59
C LYS A 12 3.67 37.68 20.56
N GLU A 13 4.30 38.65 19.90
CA GLU A 13 3.67 39.41 18.82
C GLU A 13 3.48 38.56 17.54
N ARG A 14 4.40 37.62 17.26
CA ARG A 14 4.26 36.65 16.17
C ARG A 14 3.27 35.52 16.46
N SER A 15 3.07 35.12 17.72
CA SER A 15 2.06 34.10 18.05
C SER A 15 0.64 34.61 17.79
N HIS A 16 0.38 35.89 18.06
CA HIS A 16 -0.92 36.52 17.80
C HIS A 16 -1.21 36.67 16.29
N ILE A 17 -0.20 37.01 15.49
CA ILE A 17 -0.35 37.13 14.03
C ILE A 17 -0.53 35.75 13.37
N LEU A 18 0.07 34.68 13.92
CA LEU A 18 -0.19 33.31 13.47
C LEU A 18 -1.60 32.83 13.85
N THR A 19 -2.07 33.10 15.07
CA THR A 19 -3.42 32.68 15.50
C THR A 19 -4.53 33.37 14.72
N ASP A 20 -4.36 34.65 14.37
CA ASP A 20 -5.40 35.39 13.62
C ASP A 20 -5.41 35.00 12.13
N PHE A 21 -4.25 34.71 11.53
CA PHE A 21 -4.16 34.19 10.15
C PHE A 21 -4.72 32.78 10.01
N ILE A 22 -4.57 31.95 11.04
CA ILE A 22 -5.16 30.60 11.11
C ILE A 22 -6.68 30.71 11.25
N PHE A 23 -7.20 31.61 12.09
CA PHE A 23 -8.63 31.75 12.36
C PHE A 23 -9.47 32.22 11.15
N ASP A 24 -8.97 33.17 10.36
CA ASP A 24 -9.71 33.67 9.19
C ASP A 24 -9.75 32.66 8.03
N HIS A 25 -8.75 31.77 7.91
CA HIS A 25 -8.77 30.64 6.96
C HIS A 25 -9.59 29.43 7.46
N MET A 26 -9.76 29.28 8.78
CA MET A 26 -10.60 28.22 9.38
C MET A 26 -12.07 28.39 9.00
N THR A 27 -12.60 29.61 9.05
CA THR A 27 -14.04 29.85 8.91
C THR A 27 -14.56 29.60 7.49
N GLU A 28 -13.75 29.88 6.46
CA GLU A 28 -14.11 29.65 5.04
C GLU A 28 -14.00 28.17 4.62
N THR A 29 -13.15 27.39 5.31
CA THR A 29 -12.96 25.95 5.05
C THR A 29 -14.07 25.10 5.71
N ILE A 30 -14.58 25.53 6.87
CA ILE A 30 -15.60 24.81 7.66
C ILE A 30 -16.96 24.73 6.94
N ASP A 31 -17.40 25.80 6.28
CA ASP A 31 -18.67 25.81 5.54
C ASP A 31 -18.61 24.94 4.27
N ASN A 32 -17.43 24.77 3.68
CA ASN A 32 -17.22 23.96 2.48
C ASN A 32 -17.15 22.45 2.79
N LEU A 33 -16.67 22.06 3.98
CA LEU A 33 -16.49 20.65 4.36
C LEU A 33 -17.76 19.97 4.88
N THR A 34 -18.68 20.71 5.50
CA THR A 34 -20.01 20.18 5.86
C THR A 34 -20.84 19.74 4.66
N HIS A 35 -20.44 20.16 3.45
CA HIS A 35 -21.07 19.83 2.17
C HIS A 35 -20.22 18.88 1.29
N SER A 36 -18.99 18.55 1.70
CA SER A 36 -18.05 17.69 0.95
C SER A 36 -18.01 16.29 1.55
N GLU A 37 -18.73 15.34 0.96
CA GLU A 37 -18.96 14.01 1.54
C GLU A 37 -17.82 12.98 1.43
N THR A 38 -16.61 13.29 0.93
CA THR A 38 -15.77 12.19 0.40
C THR A 38 -14.31 12.11 0.82
N ALA A 39 -13.67 13.18 1.28
CA ALA A 39 -12.29 13.12 1.77
C ALA A 39 -12.00 14.27 2.73
N CYS A 40 -11.23 13.99 3.77
CA CYS A 40 -10.73 15.00 4.69
C CYS A 40 -9.20 14.82 4.82
N SER A 41 -8.44 15.90 4.69
CA SER A 41 -7.03 15.87 5.06
C SER A 41 -6.90 16.13 6.56
N PHE A 42 -5.81 15.68 7.15
CA PHE A 42 -5.53 15.93 8.56
C PHE A 42 -5.53 17.42 8.93
N SER A 43 -4.98 18.27 8.05
CA SER A 43 -4.95 19.72 8.23
C SER A 43 -6.37 20.28 8.41
N ASP A 44 -7.36 19.73 7.71
CA ASP A 44 -8.75 20.17 7.79
C ASP A 44 -9.41 19.83 9.15
N LEU A 45 -9.06 18.68 9.75
CA LEU A 45 -9.60 18.24 11.05
C LEU A 45 -9.02 19.01 12.23
N ALA A 46 -7.72 19.33 12.17
CA ALA A 46 -7.07 20.19 13.15
C ALA A 46 -7.68 21.60 13.13
N LEU A 47 -8.02 22.12 11.95
CA LEU A 47 -8.72 23.40 11.78
C LEU A 47 -10.16 23.39 12.31
N GLN A 48 -10.87 22.26 12.33
CA GLN A 48 -12.26 22.21 12.80
C GLN A 48 -12.42 22.32 14.32
N ASN A 49 -11.43 21.89 15.10
CA ASN A 49 -11.64 21.60 16.51
C ASN A 49 -10.97 22.56 17.51
N GLY A 50 -10.34 23.65 17.03
CA GLY A 50 -9.63 24.61 17.87
C GLY A 50 -8.20 24.16 18.20
N SER A 51 -7.56 24.79 19.19
CA SER A 51 -6.20 24.41 19.57
C SER A 51 -6.18 23.00 20.16
N GLU A 52 -5.09 22.27 19.95
CA GLU A 52 -4.91 20.87 20.34
C GLU A 52 -5.23 20.59 21.83
N ASN A 53 -4.94 21.55 22.72
CA ASN A 53 -5.26 21.46 24.14
C ASN A 53 -6.77 21.47 24.43
N ASP A 54 -7.57 22.12 23.60
CA ASP A 54 -9.02 22.22 23.77
C ASP A 54 -9.73 20.90 23.46
N LEU A 55 -9.20 20.08 22.53
CA LEU A 55 -9.75 18.76 22.17
C LEU A 55 -9.52 17.74 23.29
N GLN A 56 -8.30 17.68 23.82
CA GLN A 56 -7.93 16.73 24.86
C GLN A 56 -8.60 17.09 26.19
N GLU A 57 -8.62 18.38 26.57
CA GLU A 57 -9.34 18.83 27.77
C GLU A 57 -10.82 18.51 27.68
N LYS A 58 -11.44 18.67 26.51
CA LYS A 58 -12.85 18.30 26.25
C LYS A 58 -13.11 16.80 26.34
N LEU A 59 -12.21 15.95 25.81
CA LEU A 59 -12.29 14.50 25.92
C LEU A 59 -12.16 14.03 27.37
N ASP A 60 -11.29 14.67 28.17
CA ASP A 60 -11.02 14.29 29.56
C ASP A 60 -12.05 14.87 30.56
N THR A 61 -12.66 16.02 30.28
CA THR A 61 -13.62 16.69 31.19
C THR A 61 -15.09 16.39 30.92
N SER A 62 -15.45 15.92 29.72
CA SER A 62 -16.84 15.67 29.37
C SER A 62 -17.07 14.23 28.92
N GLY A 63 -17.45 13.36 29.85
CA GLY A 63 -17.89 11.99 29.57
C GLY A 63 -19.13 11.88 28.66
N GLU A 64 -19.60 12.99 28.08
CA GLU A 64 -20.73 13.09 27.16
C GLU A 64 -20.51 14.22 26.14
N LEU A 65 -19.36 14.27 25.48
CA LEU A 65 -19.35 14.91 24.17
C LEU A 65 -20.08 13.99 23.20
N SER A 66 -21.36 14.30 22.96
CA SER A 66 -22.09 13.90 21.75
C SER A 66 -21.40 14.54 20.54
N VAL A 67 -20.16 14.13 20.26
CA VAL A 67 -19.50 14.48 19.01
C VAL A 67 -20.37 13.90 17.92
N GLN A 68 -20.99 14.77 17.13
CA GLN A 68 -21.67 14.33 15.92
C GLN A 68 -20.63 13.57 15.11
N SER A 69 -20.84 12.26 14.96
CA SER A 69 -19.95 11.40 14.21
C SER A 69 -19.78 11.97 12.81
N LEU A 70 -18.56 12.36 12.46
CA LEU A 70 -18.28 12.87 11.13
C LEU A 70 -18.40 11.70 10.14
N LYS A 71 -19.08 11.92 9.02
CA LYS A 71 -19.29 10.91 7.97
C LYS A 71 -18.09 10.82 7.01
N ILE A 72 -16.87 10.93 7.55
CA ILE A 72 -15.65 10.88 6.75
C ILE A 72 -15.38 9.42 6.38
N ARG A 73 -15.20 9.15 5.08
CA ARG A 73 -14.92 7.81 4.55
C ARG A 73 -13.46 7.59 4.16
N THR A 74 -12.72 8.68 3.94
CA THR A 74 -11.33 8.66 3.48
C THR A 74 -10.51 9.56 4.38
N LEU A 75 -9.45 9.00 4.94
CA LEU A 75 -8.50 9.69 5.79
C LEU A 75 -7.12 9.68 5.14
N ASN A 76 -6.59 10.86 4.86
CA ASN A 76 -5.22 11.04 4.36
C ASN A 76 -4.41 11.80 5.40
N CYS A 77 -3.36 11.18 5.94
CA CYS A 77 -2.48 11.82 6.91
C CYS A 77 -1.03 11.74 6.48
N ASP A 78 -0.33 12.86 6.60
CA ASP A 78 1.11 12.90 6.50
C ASP A 78 1.71 12.95 7.90
N LEU A 79 2.55 11.96 8.24
CA LEU A 79 3.18 11.85 9.57
C LEU A 79 4.61 12.40 9.59
N TYR A 80 4.96 13.25 8.61
CA TYR A 80 6.25 13.93 8.53
C TYR A 80 6.58 14.68 9.85
N HIS A 81 7.86 14.69 10.24
CA HIS A 81 8.44 15.38 11.41
C HIS A 81 8.38 14.76 12.82
N TYR A 82 8.10 13.46 13.00
CA TYR A 82 8.20 12.79 14.31
C TYR A 82 7.44 13.48 15.46
N SER A 83 6.50 14.39 15.19
CA SER A 83 5.85 15.09 16.28
C SER A 83 4.84 14.14 16.94
N PRO A 84 4.90 13.96 18.28
CA PRO A 84 3.92 13.17 19.02
C PRO A 84 2.46 13.62 18.75
N GLU A 85 2.29 14.89 18.37
CA GLU A 85 1.03 15.56 18.03
C GLU A 85 0.31 14.85 16.87
N ASN A 86 1.04 14.45 15.81
CA ASN A 86 0.46 13.76 14.66
C ASN A 86 -0.19 12.42 15.04
N VAL A 87 0.42 11.69 15.98
CA VAL A 87 -0.10 10.40 16.47
C VAL A 87 -1.35 10.60 17.33
N GLN A 88 -1.33 11.61 18.21
CA GLN A 88 -2.48 11.95 19.05
C GLN A 88 -3.68 12.35 18.20
N CYS A 89 -3.45 13.14 17.17
CA CYS A 89 -4.51 13.56 16.27
C CYS A 89 -5.02 12.42 15.37
N LEU A 90 -4.16 11.50 14.92
CA LEU A 90 -4.63 10.27 14.25
C LEU A 90 -5.55 9.47 15.19
N ASN A 91 -5.19 9.36 16.47
CA ASN A 91 -6.02 8.70 17.47
C ASN A 91 -7.38 9.41 17.65
N ALA A 92 -7.37 10.74 17.81
CA ALA A 92 -8.60 11.53 17.89
C ALA A 92 -9.48 11.39 16.64
N THR A 93 -8.86 11.36 15.45
CA THR A 93 -9.58 11.21 14.18
C THR A 93 -10.27 9.85 14.09
N VAL A 94 -9.56 8.78 14.46
CA VAL A 94 -10.14 7.43 14.47
C VAL A 94 -11.33 7.32 15.43
N LEU A 95 -11.28 8.03 16.57
CA LEU A 95 -12.39 8.04 17.55
C LEU A 95 -13.60 8.82 17.05
N THR A 96 -13.39 9.90 16.31
CA THR A 96 -14.45 10.80 15.83
C THR A 96 -15.05 10.40 14.49
N CYS A 97 -14.32 9.59 13.70
CA CYS A 97 -14.67 9.18 12.35
C CYS A 97 -14.74 7.65 12.20
N PRO A 98 -15.70 6.96 12.85
CA PRO A 98 -15.79 5.50 12.85
C PRO A 98 -16.13 4.89 11.48
N ASP A 99 -16.66 5.71 10.55
CA ASP A 99 -17.08 5.29 9.21
C ASP A 99 -15.96 5.34 8.16
N VAL A 100 -14.72 5.63 8.56
CA VAL A 100 -13.57 5.63 7.64
C VAL A 100 -13.37 4.23 7.07
N THR A 101 -13.27 4.18 5.74
CA THR A 101 -13.10 2.97 4.93
C THR A 101 -11.77 2.91 4.21
N THR A 102 -11.16 4.07 3.96
CA THR A 102 -9.90 4.24 3.24
C THR A 102 -8.95 5.08 4.09
N VAL A 103 -7.75 4.56 4.32
CA VAL A 103 -6.68 5.28 5.03
C VAL A 103 -5.43 5.28 4.18
N THR A 104 -4.87 6.47 3.96
CA THR A 104 -3.55 6.66 3.38
C THR A 104 -2.67 7.40 4.39
N LEU A 105 -1.59 6.77 4.82
CA LEU A 105 -0.58 7.39 5.68
C LEU A 105 0.74 7.51 4.92
N THR A 106 1.30 8.72 4.88
CA THR A 106 2.63 8.98 4.31
C THR A 106 3.63 9.31 5.40
N ASN A 107 4.91 9.07 5.10
CA ASN A 107 6.04 9.36 5.98
C ASN A 107 5.93 8.68 7.36
N VAL A 108 5.41 7.46 7.39
CA VAL A 108 5.33 6.68 8.62
C VAL A 108 6.73 6.23 9.05
N SER A 109 7.12 6.56 10.28
CA SER A 109 8.45 6.25 10.83
C SER A 109 8.44 5.22 11.96
N ASN A 110 7.28 4.91 12.54
CA ASN A 110 7.19 4.02 13.70
C ASN A 110 5.89 3.20 13.67
N GLY A 111 5.99 1.91 14.01
CA GLY A 111 4.85 0.97 13.93
C GLY A 111 3.77 1.26 14.94
N SER A 112 4.13 1.86 16.07
CA SER A 112 3.16 2.30 17.07
C SER A 112 2.18 3.35 16.52
N HIS A 113 2.58 4.13 15.51
CA HIS A 113 1.71 5.13 14.88
C HIS A 113 0.55 4.48 14.11
N LEU A 114 0.68 3.20 13.74
CA LEU A 114 -0.35 2.46 13.02
C LEU A 114 -1.40 1.84 13.95
N LEU A 115 -1.12 1.74 15.25
CA LEU A 115 -2.00 1.07 16.21
C LEU A 115 -3.40 1.69 16.34
N PRO A 116 -3.58 3.03 16.27
CA PRO A 116 -4.92 3.62 16.30
C PRO A 116 -5.85 3.06 15.22
N LEU A 117 -5.32 2.70 14.04
CA LEU A 117 -6.12 2.17 12.91
C LEU A 117 -6.89 0.88 13.25
N LYS A 118 -6.46 0.14 14.28
CA LYS A 118 -7.18 -1.04 14.80
C LYS A 118 -8.62 -0.72 15.21
N ASN A 119 -8.94 0.53 15.52
CA ASN A 119 -10.26 0.93 15.98
C ASN A 119 -11.22 1.32 14.82
N LEU A 120 -10.73 1.38 13.58
CA LEU A 120 -11.55 1.70 12.41
C LEU A 120 -12.37 0.48 11.96
N ALA A 121 -13.61 0.42 12.41
CA ALA A 121 -14.49 -0.74 12.21
C ALA A 121 -14.82 -1.02 10.72
N ASN A 122 -14.69 -0.03 9.83
CA ASN A 122 -15.04 -0.16 8.42
C ASN A 122 -13.83 -0.09 7.48
N LEU A 123 -12.61 -0.15 8.03
CA LEU A 123 -11.38 -0.06 7.22
C LEU A 123 -11.31 -1.20 6.21
N SER A 124 -11.18 -0.83 4.94
CA SER A 124 -11.18 -1.76 3.79
C SER A 124 -10.05 -1.49 2.81
N LYS A 125 -9.52 -0.26 2.76
CA LYS A 125 -8.38 0.12 1.94
C LYS A 125 -7.33 0.78 2.81
N LEU A 126 -6.11 0.29 2.72
CA LEU A 126 -5.00 0.76 3.55
C LEU A 126 -3.76 0.95 2.69
N SER A 127 -3.24 2.19 2.67
CA SER A 127 -2.03 2.57 1.96
C SER A 127 -1.05 3.19 2.95
N ILE A 128 0.13 2.58 3.10
CA ILE A 128 1.16 3.01 4.04
C ILE A 128 2.46 3.25 3.29
N ASN A 129 2.93 4.50 3.34
CA ASN A 129 4.22 4.89 2.78
C ASN A 129 5.18 5.31 3.87
N LEU A 130 6.33 4.64 3.93
CA LEU A 130 7.34 4.90 4.95
C LEU A 130 8.18 6.12 4.59
N CYS A 131 8.65 6.80 5.63
CA CYS A 131 9.64 7.85 5.44
C CYS A 131 10.93 7.24 4.87
N GLU A 132 11.59 7.91 3.93
CA GLU A 132 12.84 7.46 3.30
C GLU A 132 13.93 7.18 4.34
N ASP A 133 14.04 8.04 5.35
CA ASP A 133 15.03 7.91 6.43
C ASP A 133 14.83 6.66 7.31
N CYS A 134 13.63 6.06 7.29
CA CYS A 134 13.29 4.94 8.18
C CYS A 134 13.55 3.56 7.57
N ARG A 135 13.99 3.51 6.32
CA ARG A 135 14.20 2.26 5.57
C ARG A 135 15.40 1.48 6.08
N ASP A 136 16.49 2.18 6.38
CA ASP A 136 17.77 1.55 6.75
C ASP A 136 17.85 1.19 8.24
N ASP A 137 17.12 1.91 9.10
CA ASP A 137 17.23 1.75 10.54
C ASP A 137 16.49 0.51 11.09
N GLY A 138 15.73 -0.20 10.25
CA GLY A 138 14.93 -1.36 10.66
C GLY A 138 13.86 -1.03 11.69
N LEU A 139 13.53 0.25 11.90
CA LEU A 139 12.63 0.67 12.99
C LEU A 139 11.18 0.26 12.74
N LEU A 140 10.79 0.09 11.48
CA LEU A 140 9.47 -0.38 11.12
C LEU A 140 9.53 -1.75 10.44
N HIS A 141 9.24 -2.78 11.23
CA HIS A 141 9.01 -4.12 10.73
C HIS A 141 7.52 -4.36 10.46
N TYR A 142 7.25 -5.24 9.48
CA TYR A 142 5.90 -5.71 9.20
C TYR A 142 5.20 -6.24 10.48
N ASP A 143 5.90 -7.06 11.26
CA ASP A 143 5.35 -7.71 12.46
C ASP A 143 4.96 -6.74 13.58
N THR A 144 5.74 -5.69 13.79
CA THR A 144 5.50 -4.71 14.87
C THR A 144 4.63 -3.54 14.43
N GLY A 145 4.60 -3.25 13.13
CA GLY A 145 3.83 -2.15 12.55
C GLY A 145 2.46 -2.56 12.02
N ILE A 146 2.43 -3.15 10.84
CA ILE A 146 1.19 -3.34 10.07
C ILE A 146 0.44 -4.62 10.47
N LYS A 147 1.15 -5.71 10.77
CA LYS A 147 0.55 -7.00 11.12
C LYS A 147 -0.50 -6.90 12.24
N PRO A 148 -0.28 -6.15 13.34
CA PRO A 148 -1.29 -6.03 14.38
C PRO A 148 -2.58 -5.35 13.89
N VAL A 149 -2.48 -4.43 12.92
CA VAL A 149 -3.66 -3.82 12.27
C VAL A 149 -4.39 -4.86 11.43
N LEU A 150 -3.66 -5.67 10.66
CA LEU A 150 -4.22 -6.75 9.85
C LEU A 150 -4.83 -7.88 10.70
N GLU A 151 -4.27 -8.20 11.87
CA GLU A 151 -4.87 -9.16 12.82
C GLU A 151 -6.27 -8.71 13.26
N LYS A 152 -6.49 -7.39 13.34
CA LYS A 152 -7.77 -6.83 13.81
C LYS A 152 -8.75 -6.56 12.67
N GLN A 153 -8.28 -6.05 11.54
CA GLN A 153 -9.11 -5.55 10.44
C GLN A 153 -8.95 -6.31 9.13
N GLY A 154 -7.99 -7.23 9.03
CA GLY A 154 -7.60 -7.89 7.78
C GLY A 154 -8.75 -8.55 7.04
N ASN A 155 -9.72 -9.13 7.76
CA ASN A 155 -10.90 -9.76 7.15
C ASN A 155 -11.78 -8.79 6.33
N LYS A 156 -11.63 -7.47 6.50
CA LYS A 156 -12.35 -6.43 5.74
C LYS A 156 -11.47 -5.77 4.68
N ILE A 157 -10.15 -5.96 4.75
CA ILE A 157 -9.21 -5.35 3.80
C ILE A 157 -9.40 -5.97 2.43
N ILE A 158 -9.70 -5.11 1.45
CA ILE A 158 -9.83 -5.44 0.03
C ILE A 158 -8.66 -4.88 -0.80
N SER A 159 -7.97 -3.85 -0.30
CA SER A 159 -6.83 -3.21 -0.96
C SER A 159 -5.75 -2.89 0.06
N LEU A 160 -4.53 -3.33 -0.20
CA LEU A 160 -3.37 -3.12 0.66
C LEU A 160 -2.21 -2.59 -0.18
N GLU A 161 -1.69 -1.42 0.18
CA GLU A 161 -0.54 -0.79 -0.48
C GLU A 161 0.54 -0.52 0.56
N LEU A 162 1.74 -1.07 0.38
CA LEU A 162 2.84 -0.97 1.33
C LEU A 162 4.11 -0.51 0.60
N HIS A 163 4.63 0.66 0.97
CA HIS A 163 5.77 1.28 0.31
C HIS A 163 6.96 1.42 1.27
N GLY A 164 8.11 0.85 0.94
CA GLY A 164 9.36 0.98 1.68
C GLY A 164 9.57 0.00 2.83
N PHE A 165 8.73 -1.02 2.98
CA PHE A 165 8.88 -2.02 4.04
C PHE A 165 10.02 -2.99 3.73
N ALA A 166 11.01 -3.12 4.61
CA ALA A 166 12.17 -3.99 4.35
C ALA A 166 11.81 -5.45 4.00
N VAL A 167 10.79 -6.02 4.68
CA VAL A 167 10.25 -7.36 4.44
C VAL A 167 8.75 -7.38 4.80
N VAL A 168 7.93 -8.01 3.95
CA VAL A 168 6.48 -8.21 4.12
C VAL A 168 6.19 -9.71 4.09
N ASP A 169 5.61 -10.23 5.17
CA ASP A 169 5.15 -11.62 5.25
C ASP A 169 3.83 -11.78 4.48
N ASN A 170 3.95 -12.12 3.19
CA ASN A 170 2.82 -12.37 2.30
C ASN A 170 1.96 -13.54 2.77
N ARG A 171 2.52 -14.55 3.42
CA ARG A 171 1.72 -15.64 4.00
C ARG A 171 0.78 -15.11 5.07
N SER A 172 1.30 -14.30 5.99
CA SER A 172 0.49 -13.60 7.00
C SER A 172 -0.57 -12.70 6.35
N VAL A 173 -0.24 -11.95 5.29
CA VAL A 173 -1.24 -11.18 4.53
C VAL A 173 -2.34 -12.08 3.97
N GLY A 174 -1.98 -13.21 3.35
CA GLY A 174 -2.93 -14.16 2.78
C GLY A 174 -3.87 -14.79 3.83
N VAL A 175 -3.38 -15.08 5.03
CA VAL A 175 -4.20 -15.60 6.15
C VAL A 175 -5.10 -14.50 6.72
N LEU A 176 -4.54 -13.34 7.00
CA LEU A 176 -5.23 -12.27 7.73
C LEU A 176 -6.23 -11.52 6.83
N CYS A 177 -5.98 -11.48 5.52
CA CYS A 177 -6.78 -10.73 4.55
C CYS A 177 -7.42 -11.63 3.48
N PRO A 178 -8.34 -12.56 3.83
CA PRO A 178 -8.95 -13.50 2.88
C PRO A 178 -9.85 -12.83 1.82
N ASN A 179 -10.17 -11.54 1.97
CA ASN A 179 -10.97 -10.75 1.03
C ASN A 179 -10.15 -9.80 0.16
N ILE A 180 -8.81 -9.89 0.23
CA ILE A 180 -7.91 -9.02 -0.51
C ILE A 180 -8.12 -9.20 -2.02
N LYS A 181 -8.27 -8.08 -2.72
CA LYS A 181 -8.41 -8.00 -4.18
C LYS A 181 -7.25 -7.30 -4.84
N ARG A 182 -6.59 -6.39 -4.12
CA ARG A 182 -5.45 -5.64 -4.62
C ARG A 182 -4.32 -5.62 -3.60
N ILE A 183 -3.13 -5.97 -4.05
CA ILE A 183 -1.89 -5.79 -3.30
C ILE A 183 -0.93 -4.98 -4.17
N ASP A 184 -0.39 -3.91 -3.60
CA ASP A 184 0.62 -3.04 -4.22
C ASP A 184 1.83 -2.94 -3.27
N LEU A 185 2.96 -3.49 -3.68
CA LEU A 185 4.19 -3.52 -2.91
C LEU A 185 5.25 -2.73 -3.67
N PHE A 186 5.70 -1.64 -3.07
CA PHE A 186 6.70 -0.76 -3.68
C PHE A 186 7.93 -0.67 -2.78
N GLN A 187 9.09 -1.08 -3.30
CA GLN A 187 10.34 -1.15 -2.55
C GLN A 187 10.14 -1.94 -1.24
N ALA A 188 9.53 -3.12 -1.36
CA ALA A 188 9.24 -3.97 -0.22
C ALA A 188 9.39 -5.45 -0.52
N ARG A 189 10.39 -6.12 0.05
CA ARG A 189 10.64 -7.55 -0.21
C ARG A 189 9.59 -8.44 0.41
N LEU A 190 9.38 -9.60 -0.18
CA LEU A 190 8.55 -10.64 0.40
C LEU A 190 9.37 -11.50 1.38
N ALA A 191 8.75 -11.94 2.48
CA ALA A 191 9.40 -12.82 3.45
C ALA A 191 9.61 -14.23 2.86
N PRO A 192 10.76 -14.87 3.11
CA PRO A 192 10.97 -16.28 2.81
C PRO A 192 9.87 -17.15 3.41
N LEU A 193 9.48 -18.20 2.69
CA LEU A 193 8.46 -19.13 3.15
C LEU A 193 9.04 -20.09 4.19
N ASP A 194 8.29 -20.32 5.26
CA ASP A 194 8.59 -21.35 6.25
C ASP A 194 7.85 -22.65 5.89
N ASP A 195 8.62 -23.68 5.51
CA ASP A 195 8.13 -25.02 5.15
C ASP A 195 7.37 -25.72 6.28
N SER A 196 7.48 -25.24 7.53
CA SER A 196 6.90 -25.91 8.69
C SER A 196 5.39 -25.76 8.85
N VAL A 197 4.77 -24.83 8.12
CA VAL A 197 3.34 -24.52 8.27
C VAL A 197 2.53 -25.20 7.16
N SER A 198 1.46 -25.91 7.55
CA SER A 198 0.60 -26.67 6.65
C SER A 198 -0.05 -25.82 5.55
N GLU A 199 -0.14 -26.39 4.35
CA GLU A 199 -0.63 -25.75 3.10
C GLU A 199 -2.16 -25.65 2.98
N ASP A 200 -2.93 -26.11 3.97
CA ASP A 200 -4.41 -26.20 3.88
C ASP A 200 -5.15 -24.84 3.86
N GLY A 201 -4.44 -23.73 3.67
CA GLY A 201 -5.01 -22.39 3.59
C GLY A 201 -5.50 -22.02 2.19
N GLN A 202 -6.68 -21.41 2.12
CA GLN A 202 -7.10 -20.69 0.91
C GLN A 202 -6.50 -19.29 0.92
N PHE A 203 -5.26 -19.15 0.44
CA PHE A 203 -4.60 -17.86 0.30
C PHE A 203 -5.04 -17.19 -1.01
N PHE A 204 -5.15 -15.86 -1.02
CA PHE A 204 -5.27 -15.02 -2.23
C PHE A 204 -6.31 -15.41 -3.29
N ARG A 205 -7.31 -16.26 -2.98
CA ARG A 205 -8.33 -16.74 -3.94
C ARG A 205 -9.16 -15.63 -4.58
N LYS A 206 -9.17 -14.43 -3.99
CA LYS A 206 -9.87 -13.23 -4.47
C LYS A 206 -8.94 -12.14 -4.98
N LEU A 207 -7.63 -12.38 -5.00
CA LEU A 207 -6.65 -11.41 -5.46
C LEU A 207 -6.81 -11.21 -6.97
N GLU A 208 -7.17 -10.00 -7.38
CA GLU A 208 -7.42 -9.60 -8.77
C GLU A 208 -6.25 -8.78 -9.33
N GLU A 209 -5.58 -7.99 -8.50
CA GLU A 209 -4.46 -7.12 -8.87
C GLU A 209 -3.26 -7.36 -7.95
N PHE A 210 -2.12 -7.72 -8.53
CA PHE A 210 -0.84 -7.81 -7.84
C PHE A 210 0.19 -6.91 -8.54
N ILE A 211 0.67 -5.92 -7.80
CA ILE A 211 1.66 -4.95 -8.25
C ILE A 211 2.86 -5.07 -7.32
N TYR A 212 4.03 -5.35 -7.87
CA TYR A 212 5.26 -5.55 -7.10
C TYR A 212 6.44 -4.88 -7.80
N HIS A 213 7.04 -3.91 -7.11
CA HIS A 213 8.15 -3.12 -7.60
C HIS A 213 9.31 -3.19 -6.61
N LEU A 214 10.46 -3.68 -7.05
CA LEU A 214 11.70 -3.71 -6.27
C LEU A 214 12.63 -2.55 -6.64
N SER A 215 13.49 -2.14 -5.71
CA SER A 215 14.56 -1.16 -5.96
C SER A 215 15.78 -1.78 -6.65
N GLU A 216 16.57 -0.95 -7.34
CA GLU A 216 17.79 -1.37 -8.07
C GLU A 216 18.85 -2.06 -7.22
N ASP A 217 18.93 -1.71 -5.93
CA ASP A 217 20.01 -2.15 -5.05
C ASP A 217 19.75 -3.49 -4.35
N GLU A 218 18.59 -4.12 -4.59
CA GLU A 218 18.23 -5.39 -3.94
C GLU A 218 18.59 -6.59 -4.83
N GLU A 219 19.80 -7.11 -4.65
CA GLU A 219 20.18 -8.41 -5.21
C GLU A 219 19.39 -9.51 -4.46
N VAL A 220 18.45 -10.15 -5.16
CA VAL A 220 17.82 -11.39 -4.71
C VAL A 220 18.57 -12.55 -5.36
N ASP A 221 18.96 -13.54 -4.57
CA ASP A 221 19.57 -14.76 -5.08
C ASP A 221 18.52 -15.53 -5.90
N PRO A 222 18.68 -15.66 -7.22
CA PRO A 222 17.71 -16.36 -8.07
C PRO A 222 17.62 -17.85 -7.78
N ASP A 223 18.58 -18.43 -7.04
CA ASP A 223 18.65 -19.86 -6.74
C ASP A 223 17.92 -20.26 -5.43
N GLU A 224 17.20 -19.35 -4.76
CA GLU A 224 16.36 -19.72 -3.62
C GLU A 224 15.18 -20.60 -4.06
N GLU A 225 15.19 -21.87 -3.63
CA GLU A 225 14.22 -22.90 -4.03
C GLU A 225 12.75 -22.53 -3.72
N ALA A 226 12.52 -21.70 -2.71
CA ALA A 226 11.20 -21.29 -2.23
C ALA A 226 10.96 -19.79 -2.44
N SER A 227 10.78 -19.37 -3.70
CA SER A 227 10.44 -17.98 -4.02
C SER A 227 9.10 -17.57 -3.38
N PRO A 228 9.10 -16.55 -2.50
CA PRO A 228 7.87 -15.99 -1.95
C PRO A 228 6.91 -15.46 -3.02
N LEU A 229 7.43 -15.01 -4.17
CA LEU A 229 6.60 -14.63 -5.31
C LEU A 229 5.81 -15.83 -5.85
N SER A 230 6.44 -17.00 -5.98
CA SER A 230 5.79 -18.23 -6.44
C SER A 230 4.54 -18.53 -5.61
N PHE A 231 4.64 -18.41 -4.28
CA PHE A 231 3.51 -18.61 -3.38
C PHE A 231 2.33 -17.66 -3.64
N VAL A 232 2.59 -16.37 -3.92
CA VAL A 232 1.51 -15.44 -4.26
C VAL A 232 0.86 -15.85 -5.58
N LEU A 233 1.67 -16.12 -6.60
CA LEU A 233 1.18 -16.41 -7.95
C LEU A 233 0.39 -17.70 -7.99
N GLU A 234 0.87 -18.79 -7.40
CA GLU A 234 0.19 -20.10 -7.34
C GLU A 234 -1.16 -20.04 -6.61
N ASN A 235 -1.30 -19.13 -5.63
CA ASN A 235 -2.54 -19.01 -4.84
C ASN A 235 -3.54 -17.98 -5.40
N ALA A 236 -3.15 -17.16 -6.39
CA ALA A 236 -3.95 -16.06 -6.91
C ALA A 236 -4.80 -16.46 -8.13
N SER A 237 -5.69 -17.45 -7.97
CA SER A 237 -6.51 -17.97 -9.08
C SER A 237 -7.46 -16.94 -9.73
N ALA A 238 -7.75 -15.82 -9.06
CA ALA A 238 -8.59 -14.74 -9.56
C ALA A 238 -7.79 -13.59 -10.21
N LEU A 239 -6.48 -13.75 -10.38
CA LEU A 239 -5.59 -12.68 -10.83
C LEU A 239 -5.94 -12.22 -12.25
N ARG A 240 -6.18 -10.91 -12.39
CA ARG A 240 -6.52 -10.22 -13.65
C ARG A 240 -5.43 -9.27 -14.10
N CYS A 241 -4.68 -8.69 -13.17
CA CYS A 241 -3.60 -7.75 -13.45
C CYS A 241 -2.35 -8.14 -12.67
N LEU A 242 -1.28 -8.41 -13.39
CA LEU A 242 0.04 -8.69 -12.83
C LEU A 242 1.03 -7.65 -13.34
N LYS A 243 1.62 -6.87 -12.41
CA LYS A 243 2.64 -5.87 -12.73
C LYS A 243 3.87 -6.11 -11.88
N LEU A 244 4.97 -6.46 -12.52
CA LEU A 244 6.22 -6.78 -11.85
C LEU A 244 7.32 -5.87 -12.40
N THR A 245 8.08 -5.24 -11.52
CA THR A 245 9.22 -4.39 -11.89
C THR A 245 10.45 -4.79 -11.11
N LYS A 246 11.56 -5.00 -11.81
CA LYS A 246 12.87 -5.40 -11.24
C LYS A 246 12.78 -6.69 -10.40
N CYS A 247 11.92 -7.61 -10.81
CA CYS A 247 11.68 -8.84 -10.07
C CYS A 247 12.62 -9.96 -10.55
N ALA A 248 13.76 -10.12 -9.88
CA ALA A 248 14.77 -11.12 -10.23
C ALA A 248 14.33 -12.57 -9.94
N GLU A 249 13.42 -12.75 -8.97
CA GLU A 249 12.81 -14.04 -8.65
C GLU A 249 11.98 -14.59 -9.81
N LEU A 250 11.33 -13.72 -10.59
CA LEU A 250 10.44 -14.13 -11.66
C LEU A 250 11.23 -14.76 -12.82
N ASN A 251 11.05 -16.07 -13.00
CA ASN A 251 11.64 -16.85 -14.07
C ASN A 251 10.59 -17.76 -14.73
N ASP A 252 10.97 -18.43 -15.81
CA ASP A 252 10.06 -19.29 -16.59
C ASP A 252 9.50 -20.47 -15.78
N SER A 253 10.24 -20.95 -14.76
CA SER A 253 9.78 -22.03 -13.88
C SER A 253 8.63 -21.57 -12.99
N ILE A 254 8.74 -20.39 -12.37
CA ILE A 254 7.66 -19.81 -11.56
C ILE A 254 6.41 -19.55 -12.41
N ILE A 255 6.59 -19.00 -13.62
CA ILE A 255 5.48 -18.80 -14.56
C ILE A 255 4.80 -20.12 -14.88
N SER A 256 5.57 -21.16 -15.20
CA SER A 256 5.05 -22.50 -15.51
C SER A 256 4.28 -23.11 -14.34
N LYS A 257 4.81 -23.03 -13.11
CA LYS A 257 4.13 -23.52 -11.89
C LYS A 257 2.78 -22.84 -11.68
N ALA A 258 2.72 -21.52 -11.83
CA ALA A 258 1.45 -20.79 -11.69
C ALA A 258 0.45 -21.10 -12.84
N ILE A 259 0.93 -21.37 -14.06
CA ILE A 259 0.10 -21.89 -15.15
C ILE A 259 -0.46 -23.28 -14.84
N GLU A 260 0.36 -24.17 -14.26
CA GLU A 260 -0.06 -25.53 -13.89
C GLU A 260 -1.17 -25.51 -12.82
N GLU A 261 -1.11 -24.58 -11.87
CA GLU A 261 -2.07 -24.52 -10.75
C GLU A 261 -3.44 -23.97 -11.17
N HIS A 262 -3.50 -22.91 -11.98
CA HIS A 262 -4.78 -22.30 -12.36
C HIS A 262 -4.81 -21.63 -13.74
N SER A 263 -3.79 -21.88 -14.57
CA SER A 263 -3.69 -21.48 -15.98
C SER A 263 -3.87 -19.97 -16.22
N PHE A 264 -3.70 -19.14 -15.20
CA PHE A 264 -3.98 -17.70 -15.28
C PHE A 264 -5.31 -17.38 -16.01
N THR A 265 -6.35 -18.19 -15.82
CA THR A 265 -7.59 -18.13 -16.63
C THR A 265 -8.23 -16.73 -16.70
N ASN A 266 -8.04 -15.92 -15.66
CA ASN A 266 -8.59 -14.57 -15.56
C ASN A 266 -7.59 -13.45 -15.90
N LEU A 267 -6.33 -13.75 -16.22
CA LEU A 267 -5.29 -12.75 -16.42
C LEU A 267 -5.59 -11.95 -17.68
N GLU A 268 -5.75 -10.63 -17.55
CA GLU A 268 -6.06 -9.69 -18.63
C GLU A 268 -4.87 -8.78 -18.96
N VAL A 269 -4.08 -8.42 -17.95
CA VAL A 269 -2.96 -7.47 -18.06
C VAL A 269 -1.71 -8.08 -17.45
N LEU A 270 -0.66 -8.18 -18.25
CA LEU A 270 0.70 -8.51 -17.81
C LEU A 270 1.65 -7.35 -18.14
N GLN A 271 2.29 -6.78 -17.12
CA GLN A 271 3.35 -5.79 -17.31
C GLN A 271 4.61 -6.24 -16.60
N LEU A 272 5.66 -6.48 -17.36
CA LEU A 272 6.98 -6.84 -16.84
C LEU A 272 7.96 -5.74 -17.20
N SER A 273 8.66 -5.21 -16.20
CA SER A 273 9.71 -4.22 -16.39
C SER A 273 10.99 -4.70 -15.72
N GLU A 274 12.08 -4.76 -16.45
CA GLU A 274 13.40 -5.18 -15.95
C GLU A 274 13.37 -6.56 -15.22
N CYS A 275 12.46 -7.45 -15.63
CA CYS A 275 12.35 -8.81 -15.11
C CYS A 275 13.24 -9.74 -15.95
N ASN A 276 14.55 -9.65 -15.71
CA ASN A 276 15.57 -10.17 -16.63
C ASN A 276 15.71 -11.71 -16.65
N CYS A 277 15.17 -12.40 -15.65
CA CYS A 277 15.18 -13.87 -15.59
C CYS A 277 14.06 -14.53 -16.39
N VAL A 278 13.11 -13.75 -16.93
CA VAL A 278 12.07 -14.24 -17.84
C VAL A 278 12.61 -14.29 -19.26
N THR A 279 12.43 -15.43 -19.91
CA THR A 279 12.82 -15.61 -21.31
C THR A 279 11.60 -15.69 -22.24
N CYS A 280 11.85 -15.86 -23.53
CA CYS A 280 10.79 -16.10 -24.50
C CYS A 280 9.93 -17.34 -24.16
N GLU A 281 10.51 -18.38 -23.55
CA GLU A 281 9.79 -19.62 -23.24
C GLU A 281 8.68 -19.39 -22.21
N GLY A 282 8.94 -18.60 -21.16
CA GLY A 282 7.92 -18.23 -20.18
C GLY A 282 6.80 -17.38 -20.77
N ILE A 283 7.14 -16.41 -21.65
CA ILE A 283 6.16 -15.57 -22.34
C ILE A 283 5.29 -16.38 -23.31
N GLU A 284 5.92 -17.25 -24.09
CA GLU A 284 5.21 -18.14 -25.00
C GLU A 284 4.24 -19.04 -24.23
N SER A 285 4.67 -19.62 -23.11
CA SER A 285 3.82 -20.47 -22.26
C SER A 285 2.55 -19.74 -21.81
N LEU A 286 2.64 -18.45 -21.46
CA LEU A 286 1.49 -17.62 -21.13
C LEU A 286 0.58 -17.37 -22.36
N LEU A 287 1.16 -17.11 -23.53
CA LEU A 287 0.39 -16.91 -24.77
C LEU A 287 -0.29 -18.19 -25.28
N PHE A 288 0.28 -19.36 -24.97
CA PHE A 288 -0.28 -20.67 -25.31
C PHE A 288 -1.41 -21.11 -24.38
N THR A 289 -1.53 -20.46 -23.23
CA THR A 289 -2.56 -20.79 -22.24
C THR A 289 -3.89 -20.14 -22.64
N ASP A 290 -5.01 -20.85 -22.43
CA ASP A 290 -6.36 -20.32 -22.65
C ASP A 290 -6.75 -19.36 -21.53
N ASN A 291 -6.19 -18.15 -21.57
CA ASN A 291 -6.43 -17.07 -20.63
C ASN A 291 -7.09 -15.86 -21.30
N GLY A 292 -7.52 -14.91 -20.47
CA GLY A 292 -8.17 -13.68 -20.91
C GLY A 292 -7.22 -12.54 -21.29
N LEU A 293 -5.97 -12.83 -21.66
CA LEU A 293 -4.94 -11.79 -21.80
C LEU A 293 -5.29 -10.83 -22.92
N LYS A 294 -5.26 -9.53 -22.62
CA LYS A 294 -5.58 -8.43 -23.55
C LYS A 294 -4.39 -7.51 -23.76
N GLU A 295 -3.56 -7.34 -22.74
CA GLU A 295 -2.39 -6.48 -22.78
C GLU A 295 -1.18 -7.21 -22.21
N MET A 296 -0.09 -7.18 -22.97
CA MET A 296 1.22 -7.58 -22.50
C MET A 296 2.23 -6.47 -22.80
N LYS A 297 2.78 -5.88 -21.75
CA LYS A 297 3.86 -4.89 -21.83
C LYS A 297 5.15 -5.51 -21.30
N LEU A 298 6.19 -5.47 -22.12
CA LEU A 298 7.55 -5.84 -21.75
C LEU A 298 8.41 -4.59 -21.84
N ASP A 299 9.15 -4.26 -20.79
CA ASP A 299 9.92 -3.02 -20.69
C ASP A 299 11.31 -3.34 -20.17
N ASN A 300 12.34 -3.19 -21.00
CA ASN A 300 13.73 -3.48 -20.62
C ASN A 300 14.00 -4.88 -20.00
N CYS A 301 13.24 -5.92 -20.38
CA CYS A 301 13.51 -7.30 -19.95
C CYS A 301 14.60 -7.94 -20.82
N TRP A 302 15.85 -8.00 -20.33
CA TRP A 302 17.01 -8.43 -21.13
C TRP A 302 17.01 -9.91 -21.52
N GLY A 303 16.24 -10.76 -20.82
CA GLY A 303 16.03 -12.15 -21.20
C GLY A 303 15.19 -12.33 -22.48
N ILE A 304 14.60 -11.25 -23.01
CA ILE A 304 13.73 -11.26 -24.19
C ILE A 304 14.36 -10.39 -25.29
N HIS A 305 14.78 -11.04 -26.38
CA HIS A 305 15.40 -10.36 -27.51
C HIS A 305 14.37 -9.89 -28.55
N ASN A 306 14.82 -9.09 -29.53
CA ASN A 306 13.90 -8.60 -30.57
C ASN A 306 13.37 -9.69 -31.47
N SER A 307 14.19 -10.70 -31.76
CA SER A 307 13.73 -11.91 -32.44
C SER A 307 12.55 -12.57 -31.72
N ASP A 308 12.60 -12.60 -30.39
CA ASP A 308 11.66 -13.30 -29.53
C ASP A 308 10.33 -12.56 -29.53
N PHE A 309 10.37 -11.24 -29.36
CA PHE A 309 9.19 -10.39 -29.46
C PHE A 309 8.53 -10.42 -30.86
N GLN A 310 9.31 -10.43 -31.94
CA GLN A 310 8.77 -10.58 -33.29
C GLN A 310 8.12 -11.95 -33.50
N SER A 311 8.66 -12.99 -32.85
CA SER A 311 8.09 -14.35 -32.87
C SER A 311 6.75 -14.39 -32.13
N CYS A 312 6.68 -13.79 -30.93
CA CYS A 312 5.44 -13.63 -30.17
C CYS A 312 4.37 -12.87 -30.97
N LYS A 313 4.74 -11.76 -31.64
CA LYS A 313 3.82 -11.02 -32.53
C LYS A 313 3.31 -11.85 -33.69
N SER A 314 4.19 -12.64 -34.30
CA SER A 314 3.82 -13.55 -35.40
C SER A 314 2.88 -14.64 -34.91
N PHE A 315 3.11 -15.15 -33.69
CA PHE A 315 2.25 -16.12 -33.03
C PHE A 315 0.84 -15.56 -32.77
N VAL A 316 0.74 -14.42 -32.08
CA VAL A 316 -0.53 -13.71 -31.82
C VAL A 316 -1.33 -13.52 -33.12
N LYS A 317 -0.66 -13.07 -34.19
CA LYS A 317 -1.29 -12.88 -35.50
C LYS A 317 -1.74 -14.20 -36.13
N LYS A 318 -0.90 -15.24 -36.10
CA LYS A 318 -1.18 -16.55 -36.69
C LYS A 318 -2.37 -17.24 -36.01
N HIS A 319 -2.51 -17.06 -34.71
CA HIS A 319 -3.57 -17.65 -33.89
C HIS A 319 -4.77 -16.71 -33.69
N ASN A 320 -4.75 -15.51 -34.29
CA ASN A 320 -5.80 -14.49 -34.20
C ASN A 320 -6.18 -14.17 -32.74
N LEU A 321 -5.17 -14.06 -31.88
CA LEU A 321 -5.34 -13.67 -30.48
C LEU A 321 -5.57 -12.15 -30.39
N ASP A 322 -6.50 -11.71 -29.55
CA ASP A 322 -6.81 -10.30 -29.31
C ASP A 322 -5.93 -9.72 -28.19
N VAL A 323 -4.61 -9.78 -28.40
CA VAL A 323 -3.62 -9.32 -27.42
C VAL A 323 -2.81 -8.14 -27.98
N ASN A 324 -2.79 -7.04 -27.25
CA ASN A 324 -1.92 -5.90 -27.51
C ASN A 324 -0.53 -6.16 -26.92
N LEU A 325 0.45 -6.42 -27.79
CA LEU A 325 1.86 -6.60 -27.41
C LEU A 325 2.63 -5.29 -27.54
N VAL A 326 3.11 -4.77 -26.41
CA VAL A 326 3.94 -3.57 -26.33
C VAL A 326 5.33 -3.95 -25.84
N TRP A 327 6.36 -3.47 -26.53
CA TRP A 327 7.74 -3.54 -26.08
C TRP A 327 8.33 -2.13 -26.05
N VAL A 328 8.85 -1.76 -24.88
CA VAL A 328 9.49 -0.48 -24.59
C VAL A 328 10.98 -0.67 -24.38
#